data_AF-A0A7D6CPA3-F1
#
_entry.id   AF-A0A7D6CPA3-F1
#
_cell.length_a   1.000
_cell.length_b   1.000
_cell.length_c   1.000
_cell.angle_alpha   90.00
_cell.angle_beta   90.00
_cell.angle_gamma   90.00
#
_symmetry.space_group_name_H-M   'P 1'
#
loop_
_entity.id
_entity.type
_entity.pdbx_description
1 polymer ?
#
loop_
_entity_poly.entity_id
_entity_poly.type
_entity_poly.pdbx_seq_one_letter_code
_entity_poly.pdbx_strand_id
1 'polypeptide(L)'
;MGIRTAIDHNPLLAFGLLIAAGWTVLVGLQIFTVMGSVTGGNWVGRHGLGGLMGLIVLAVFLGVVIAAFGALSEPEPAPEEWPPE
;
A
#
# COMPACT_ATOMS: atom_id res chain seq x y z
N MET A 1 -2.11 10.90 -17.78
CA MET A 1 -1.80 11.02 -16.33
C MET A 1 -1.02 9.78 -15.92
N GLY A 2 0.04 9.91 -15.14
CA GLY A 2 0.88 8.78 -14.77
C GLY A 2 2.02 9.18 -13.84
N ILE A 3 3.03 8.32 -13.71
CA ILE A 3 4.16 8.52 -12.78
C ILE A 3 4.82 9.90 -12.96
N ARG A 4 4.92 10.40 -14.20
CA ARG A 4 5.44 11.76 -14.47
C ARG A 4 4.66 12.83 -13.73
N THR A 5 3.32 12.81 -13.82
CA THR A 5 2.44 13.78 -13.15
C THR A 5 2.60 13.75 -11.63
N ALA A 6 2.71 12.55 -11.03
CA ALA A 6 2.93 12.43 -9.59
C ALA A 6 4.29 13.01 -9.14
N ILE A 7 5.34 12.78 -9.94
CA ILE A 7 6.67 13.33 -9.70
C ILE A 7 6.65 14.86 -9.87
N ASP A 8 5.93 15.37 -10.86
CA ASP A 8 5.81 16.80 -11.13
C ASP A 8 5.05 17.53 -10.00
N HIS A 9 4.04 16.90 -9.39
CA HIS A 9 3.33 17.45 -8.23
C HIS A 9 4.15 17.42 -6.95
N ASN A 10 4.65 16.24 -6.57
CA ASN A 10 5.45 16.09 -5.37
C ASN A 10 6.39 14.88 -5.47
N PRO A 11 7.67 15.08 -5.83
CA PRO A 11 8.59 13.98 -6.07
C PRO A 11 8.88 13.18 -4.79
N LEU A 12 8.98 13.86 -3.63
CA LEU A 12 9.24 13.19 -2.35
C LEU A 12 8.11 12.23 -1.97
N LEU A 13 6.86 12.68 -2.09
CA LEU A 13 5.69 11.84 -1.83
C LEU A 13 5.56 10.72 -2.87
N ALA A 14 5.78 11.01 -4.15
CA ALA A 14 5.74 9.99 -5.20
C ALA A 14 6.73 8.85 -4.94
N PHE A 15 8.00 9.18 -4.67
CA PHE A 15 9.02 8.16 -4.33
C PHE A 15 8.72 7.47 -2.99
N GLY A 16 8.24 8.22 -1.98
CA GLY A 16 7.86 7.65 -0.69
C GLY A 16 6.76 6.60 -0.81
N LEU A 17 5.72 6.87 -1.61
CA LEU A 17 4.63 5.92 -1.89
C LEU A 17 5.12 4.68 -2.66
N LEU A 18 6.00 4.85 -3.64
CA LEU A 18 6.60 3.72 -4.36
C LEU A 18 7.46 2.84 -3.46
N ILE A 19 8.28 3.45 -2.59
CA ILE A 19 9.07 2.73 -1.59
C ILE A 19 8.14 2.00 -0.62
N ALA A 20 7.08 2.66 -0.13
CA ALA A 20 6.11 2.04 0.76
C ALA A 20 5.40 0.85 0.10
N ALA A 21 5.02 0.96 -1.18
CA ALA A 21 4.44 -0.15 -1.94
C ALA A 21 5.42 -1.33 -2.05
N GLY A 22 6.67 -1.07 -2.44
CA GLY A 22 7.70 -2.10 -2.53
C GLY A 22 7.98 -2.77 -1.18
N TRP A 23 8.11 -1.97 -0.12
CA TRP A 23 8.28 -2.46 1.25
C TRP A 23 7.11 -3.37 1.69
N THR A 24 5.88 -2.97 1.38
CA THR A 24 4.68 -3.75 1.72
C THR A 24 4.70 -5.13 1.09
N VAL A 25 5.13 -5.22 -0.18
CA VAL A 25 5.31 -6.50 -0.88
C VAL A 25 6.39 -7.35 -0.20
N LEU A 26 7.53 -6.76 0.15
CA LEU A 26 8.61 -7.49 0.83
C LEU A 26 8.17 -8.05 2.19
N VAL A 27 7.46 -7.26 2.98
CA VAL A 27 6.91 -7.72 4.27
C VAL A 27 5.85 -8.81 4.04
N GLY A 28 4.99 -8.66 3.03
CA GLY A 28 4.02 -9.69 2.67
C GLY A 28 4.67 -11.03 2.32
N LEU A 29 5.73 -11.00 1.51
CA LEU A 29 6.53 -12.18 1.21
C LEU A 29 7.16 -12.77 2.47
N GLN A 30 7.71 -11.93 3.35
CA GLN A 30 8.27 -12.39 4.62
C GLN A 30 7.20 -13.11 5.47
N ILE A 31 6.01 -12.53 5.64
CA ILE A 31 4.90 -13.16 6.38
C ILE A 31 4.53 -14.50 5.74
N PHE A 32 4.38 -14.54 4.41
CA PHE A 32 4.05 -15.75 3.69
C PHE A 32 5.11 -16.85 3.87
N THR A 33 6.39 -16.51 3.92
CA THR A 33 7.47 -17.50 4.12
C THR A 33 7.54 -18.03 5.55
N VAL A 34 7.14 -17.26 6.55
CA VAL A 34 7.25 -17.65 7.96
C VAL A 34 5.93 -18.11 8.58
N MET A 35 4.80 -17.90 7.90
CA MET A 35 3.50 -18.32 8.43
C MET A 35 3.43 -19.85 8.51
N GLY A 36 2.96 -20.35 9.65
CA GLY A 36 2.71 -21.78 9.84
C GLY A 36 1.50 -22.27 9.05
N SER A 37 1.14 -23.54 9.24
CA SER A 37 -0.06 -24.11 8.61
C SER A 37 -1.34 -23.38 9.02
N VAL A 38 -2.27 -23.23 8.08
CA VAL A 38 -3.59 -22.62 8.30
C VAL A 38 -4.61 -23.65 8.83
N THR A 39 -4.32 -24.95 8.69
CA THR A 39 -5.28 -26.06 8.98
C THR A 39 -5.14 -26.70 10.36
N GLY A 40 -4.55 -26.02 11.33
CA GLY A 40 -4.57 -26.41 12.76
C GLY A 40 -3.28 -27.04 13.29
N GLY A 41 -3.05 -26.84 14.59
CA GLY A 41 -1.89 -27.32 15.36
C GLY A 41 -1.00 -26.19 15.87
N ASN A 42 -1.09 -25.90 17.17
CA ASN A 42 -0.42 -24.83 17.95
C ASN A 42 -0.82 -23.36 17.66
N TRP A 43 -1.50 -22.76 18.65
CA TRP A 43 -1.98 -21.37 18.65
C TRP A 43 -0.95 -20.37 19.22
N VAL A 44 0.20 -20.85 19.65
CA VAL A 44 1.26 -20.04 20.29
C VAL A 44 2.43 -19.93 19.32
N GLY A 45 2.83 -18.69 18.97
CA GLY A 45 3.93 -18.41 18.06
C GLY A 45 3.49 -18.12 16.62
N ARG A 46 4.26 -18.59 15.63
CA ARG A 46 3.99 -18.37 14.20
C ARG A 46 2.83 -19.25 13.70
N HIS A 47 1.60 -18.84 13.97
CA HIS A 47 0.40 -19.54 13.53
C HIS A 47 -0.10 -19.07 12.16
N GLY A 48 -0.57 -20.00 11.32
CA GLY A 48 -0.95 -19.70 9.93
C GLY A 48 -2.11 -18.72 9.79
N LEU A 49 -3.11 -18.78 10.68
CA LEU A 49 -4.23 -17.83 10.68
C LEU A 49 -3.79 -16.39 10.94
N GLY A 50 -2.77 -16.18 11.78
CA GLY A 50 -2.24 -14.86 12.11
C GLY A 50 -1.44 -14.29 10.95
N GLY A 51 -0.65 -15.15 10.30
CA GLY A 51 -0.02 -14.82 9.03
C GLY A 51 -1.03 -14.43 7.96
N LEU A 52 -2.11 -15.21 7.80
CA LEU A 52 -3.18 -14.90 6.84
C LEU A 52 -3.85 -13.55 7.13
N MET A 53 -4.19 -13.27 8.38
CA MET A 53 -4.75 -11.98 8.77
C MET A 53 -3.76 -10.83 8.50
N GLY A 54 -2.47 -11.03 8.80
CA GLY A 54 -1.43 -10.07 8.46
C GLY A 54 -1.33 -9.78 6.96
N LEU A 55 -1.45 -10.81 6.11
CA LEU A 55 -1.47 -10.65 4.65
C LEU A 55 -2.70 -9.87 4.18
N ILE A 56 -3.87 -10.12 4.76
CA ILE A 56 -5.10 -9.37 4.44
C ILE A 56 -4.92 -7.89 4.79
N VAL A 57 -4.39 -7.59 5.98
CA VAL A 57 -4.14 -6.21 6.40
C VAL A 57 -3.12 -5.52 5.49
N LEU A 58 -2.04 -6.21 5.11
CA LEU A 58 -1.06 -5.67 4.16
C LEU A 58 -1.66 -5.44 2.78
N ALA A 59 -2.56 -6.32 2.31
CA ALA A 59 -3.24 -6.14 1.03
C ALA A 59 -4.14 -4.89 1.04
N VAL A 60 -4.88 -4.66 2.13
CA VAL A 60 -5.68 -3.44 2.31
C VAL A 60 -4.77 -2.20 2.35
N PHE A 61 -3.69 -2.24 3.13
CA PHE A 61 -2.73 -1.16 3.20
C PHE A 61 -2.10 -0.85 1.83
N LEU A 62 -1.70 -1.87 1.08
CA LEU A 62 -1.19 -1.71 -0.28
C LEU A 62 -2.21 -1.03 -1.19
N GLY A 63 -3.49 -1.43 -1.08
CA GLY A 63 -4.59 -0.79 -1.80
C GLY A 63 -4.69 0.70 -1.49
N VAL A 64 -4.55 1.10 -0.23
CA VAL A 64 -4.54 2.52 0.19
C VAL A 64 -3.33 3.26 -0.41
N VAL A 65 -2.14 2.67 -0.39
CA VAL A 65 -0.94 3.27 -0.99
C VAL A 65 -1.11 3.48 -2.49
N ILE A 66 -1.67 2.50 -3.19
CA ILE A 66 -1.95 2.60 -4.63
C ILE A 66 -2.99 3.69 -4.91
N ALA A 67 -4.06 3.75 -4.12
CA ALA A 67 -5.08 4.80 -4.25
C ALA A 67 -4.50 6.20 -4.02
N ALA A 68 -3.65 6.36 -3.00
CA ALA A 68 -2.96 7.63 -2.72
C ALA A 68 -2.01 8.04 -3.86
N PHE A 69 -1.29 7.07 -4.45
CA PHE A 69 -0.44 7.34 -5.62
C PHE A 69 -1.28 7.71 -6.85
N GLY A 70 -2.46 7.10 -7.01
CA GLY A 70 -3.44 7.46 -8.03
C GLY A 70 -3.90 8.90 -7.90
N ALA A 71 -4.34 9.30 -6.70
CA ALA A 71 -4.75 10.68 -6.41
C ALA A 71 -3.62 11.69 -6.66
N LEU A 72 -2.37 11.36 -6.30
CA LEU A 72 -1.22 12.23 -6.59
C LEU A 72 -0.93 12.38 -8.09
N SER A 73 -1.37 11.41 -8.90
CA SER A 73 -1.17 11.41 -10.35
C SER A 73 -2.25 12.21 -11.11
N GLU A 74 -3.27 12.73 -10.42
CA GLU A 74 -4.35 13.51 -11.01
C GLU A 74 -3.92 14.98 -11.25
N PRO A 75 -4.10 15.54 -12.46
CA PRO A 75 -3.60 16.86 -12.87
C PRO A 75 -4.36 18.05 -12.30
N GLU A 76 -5.57 17.88 -11.75
CA GLU A 76 -6.21 18.88 -10.89
C GLU A 76 -6.05 18.46 -9.42
N PRO A 77 -4.95 18.82 -8.72
CA PRO A 77 -4.87 18.66 -7.28
C PRO A 77 -5.55 19.82 -6.52
N ALA A 78 -6.02 20.86 -7.23
CA ALA A 78 -6.60 22.05 -6.63
C ALA A 78 -8.12 21.90 -6.46
N PRO A 79 -8.70 22.39 -5.35
CA PRO A 79 -10.14 22.64 -5.31
C PRO A 79 -10.54 23.49 -6.51
N GLU A 80 -11.75 23.28 -7.05
CA GLU A 80 -12.32 24.19 -8.04
C GLU A 80 -12.09 25.64 -7.59
N GLU A 81 -11.60 26.50 -8.50
CA GLU A 81 -11.35 27.90 -8.19
C GLU A 81 -12.61 28.52 -7.56
N TRP A 82 -12.44 29.10 -6.37
CA TRP A 82 -13.52 29.83 -5.71
C TRP A 82 -13.25 31.33 -5.77
N PRO A 83 -14.18 32.15 -6.29
CA PRO A 83 -15.52 31.78 -6.77
C PRO A 83 -15.51 31.20 -8.19
N PRO A 84 -16.49 30.33 -8.53
CA PRO A 84 -16.61 29.78 -9.88
C PRO A 84 -17.00 30.89 -10.88
N GLU A 85 -16.37 30.87 -12.06
CA GLU A 85 -16.74 31.72 -13.21
C GLU A 85 -17.99 31.22 -13.94
#